data_AF-A0AA38GA92-F1
#
_entry.id   AF-A0AA38GA92-F1
#
_cell.length_a   1.000
_cell.length_b   1.000
_cell.length_c   1.000
_cell.angle_alpha   90.00
_cell.angle_beta   90.00
_cell.angle_gamma   90.00
#
_symmetry.space_group_name_H-M   'P 1'
#
loop_
_entity.id
_entity.type
_entity.pdbx_description
1 polymer ?
#
loop_
_entity_poly.entity_id
_entity_poly.type
_entity_poly.pdbx_seq_one_letter_code
_entity_poly.pdbx_strand_id
1 'polypeptide(L)'
;GTVRLIFQPAEEGGAGAHNMTEEGALADAEAIFGMHVDPTSRVGIISSRAGPLYAASGRFEAIIDGKGGHAAFPDMSVDPVVCSCFIVLSLQQLISRETDPLDSRVISIGYIQ
;
A
#
# COMPACT_ATOMS: atom_id res chain seq x y z
N GLY A 1 -4.43 24.28 -28.69
CA GLY A 1 -4.65 23.26 -27.67
C GLY A 1 -4.94 23.92 -26.33
N THR A 2 -5.36 23.15 -25.34
CA THR A 2 -5.70 23.61 -23.98
C THR A 2 -4.78 22.92 -22.98
N VAL A 3 -4.25 23.66 -22.01
CA VAL A 3 -3.47 23.10 -20.90
C VAL A 3 -4.27 23.31 -19.62
N ARG A 4 -4.54 22.23 -18.89
CA ARG A 4 -5.22 22.24 -17.59
C ARG A 4 -4.20 21.91 -16.50
N LEU A 5 -4.12 22.76 -15.47
CA LEU A 5 -3.28 22.52 -14.29
C LEU A 5 -4.13 21.84 -13.21
N ILE A 6 -3.65 20.72 -12.67
CA ILE A 6 -4.36 19.93 -11.67
C ILE A 6 -3.54 19.96 -10.38
N PHE A 7 -4.12 20.53 -9.33
CA PHE A 7 -3.54 20.57 -7.99
C PHE A 7 -4.20 19.50 -7.14
N GLN A 8 -3.67 18.28 -7.19
CA GLN A 8 -4.27 17.13 -6.54
C GLN A 8 -3.99 17.13 -5.02
N PRO A 9 -5.01 17.03 -4.16
CA PRO A 9 -4.82 16.80 -2.73
C PRO A 9 -4.67 15.31 -2.40
N ALA A 10 -4.39 15.01 -1.13
CA ALA A 10 -4.65 13.70 -0.51
C ALA A 10 -4.04 12.48 -1.24
N GLU A 11 -2.82 12.64 -1.77
CA GLU A 11 -2.11 11.60 -2.52
C GLU A 11 -1.72 10.39 -1.64
N GLU A 12 -1.30 10.65 -0.40
CA GLU A 12 -0.74 9.69 0.59
C GLU A 12 -1.76 8.67 1.19
N GLY A 13 -2.80 8.34 0.42
CA GLY A 13 -3.84 7.35 0.76
C GLY A 13 -5.25 7.93 0.92
N GLY A 14 -5.46 9.23 0.68
CA GLY A 14 -6.78 9.85 0.76
C GLY A 14 -7.57 9.87 -0.55
N ALA A 15 -7.09 9.15 -1.58
CA ALA A 15 -7.77 8.94 -2.86
C ALA A 15 -8.07 10.23 -3.65
N GLY A 16 -7.26 11.29 -3.51
CA GLY A 16 -7.54 12.57 -4.17
C GLY A 16 -7.62 12.48 -5.70
N ALA A 17 -6.77 11.69 -6.35
CA ALA A 17 -6.82 11.47 -7.80
C ALA A 17 -8.16 10.84 -8.24
N HIS A 18 -8.66 9.86 -7.48
CA HIS A 18 -9.93 9.20 -7.77
C HIS A 18 -11.09 10.18 -7.67
N ASN A 19 -11.21 10.88 -6.54
CA ASN A 19 -12.29 11.85 -6.32
C ASN A 19 -12.30 12.97 -7.38
N MET A 20 -11.13 13.54 -7.70
CA MET A 20 -11.04 14.57 -8.74
C MET A 20 -11.42 14.04 -10.13
N THR A 21 -11.09 12.79 -10.45
CA THR A 21 -11.44 12.19 -11.73
C THR A 21 -12.96 12.00 -11.84
N GLU A 22 -13.60 11.52 -10.77
CA GLU A 22 -15.07 11.39 -10.69
C GLU A 22 -15.77 12.75 -10.82
N GLU A 23 -15.17 13.82 -10.30
CA GLU A 23 -15.64 15.20 -10.44
C GLU A 23 -15.33 15.81 -11.83
N GLY A 24 -14.74 15.05 -12.75
CA GLY A 24 -14.51 15.47 -14.13
C GLY A 24 -13.22 16.27 -14.36
N ALA A 25 -12.25 16.22 -13.43
CA ALA A 25 -10.97 16.94 -13.58
C ALA A 25 -10.19 16.55 -14.85
N LEU A 26 -10.43 15.34 -15.39
CA LEU A 26 -9.82 14.83 -16.62
C LEU A 26 -10.73 14.86 -17.84
N ALA A 27 -11.95 15.39 -17.72
CA ALA A 27 -12.88 15.47 -18.84
C ALA A 27 -12.23 16.16 -20.05
N ASP A 28 -12.34 15.53 -21.21
CA ASP A 28 -11.81 15.96 -22.52
C ASP A 28 -10.28 16.06 -22.62
N ALA A 29 -9.52 15.52 -21.65
CA ALA A 29 -8.07 15.50 -21.72
C ALA A 29 -7.57 14.38 -22.65
N GLU A 30 -6.76 14.74 -23.66
CA GLU A 30 -6.12 13.78 -24.57
C GLU A 30 -4.91 13.07 -23.95
N ALA A 31 -4.26 13.71 -22.98
CA ALA A 31 -3.11 13.19 -22.25
C ALA A 31 -3.00 13.85 -20.87
N ILE A 32 -2.39 13.13 -19.93
CA ILE A 32 -2.03 13.62 -18.60
C ILE A 32 -0.54 13.38 -18.36
N PHE A 33 0.11 14.33 -17.70
CA PHE A 33 1.51 14.25 -17.31
C PHE A 33 1.63 14.52 -15.81
N GLY A 34 2.46 13.73 -15.15
CA GLY A 34 2.84 13.91 -13.76
C GLY A 34 4.33 13.66 -13.58
N MET A 35 4.93 14.28 -12.58
CA MET A 35 6.33 14.09 -12.23
C MET A 35 6.46 14.05 -10.72
N HIS A 36 7.27 13.15 -10.22
CA HIS A 36 7.66 13.09 -8.82
C HIS A 36 9.16 13.31 -8.73
N VAL A 37 9.61 14.12 -7.78
CA VAL A 37 11.05 14.28 -7.52
C VAL A 37 11.58 13.01 -6.90
N ASP A 38 12.66 12.47 -7.45
CA ASP A 38 13.39 11.35 -6.89
C ASP A 38 14.72 11.85 -6.30
N PRO A 39 14.88 11.86 -4.96
CA PRO A 39 16.10 12.33 -4.32
C PRO A 39 17.31 11.40 -4.54
N THR A 40 17.10 10.18 -5.05
CA THR A 40 18.17 9.22 -5.33
C THR A 40 18.77 9.37 -6.73
N SER A 41 18.08 10.09 -7.62
CA SER A 41 18.53 10.35 -8.98
C SER A 41 19.49 11.56 -9.06
N ARG A 42 20.40 11.54 -10.04
CA ARG A 42 21.29 12.69 -10.29
C ARG A 42 20.49 13.88 -10.79
N VAL A 43 20.78 15.06 -10.25
CA VAL A 43 20.17 16.33 -10.68
C VAL A 43 20.35 16.55 -12.19
N GLY A 44 19.29 17.03 -12.84
CA GLY A 44 19.26 17.31 -14.29
C GLY A 44 18.87 16.10 -15.15
N ILE A 45 18.53 14.96 -14.55
CA ILE A 45 18.04 13.78 -15.25
C ILE A 45 16.54 13.65 -15.07
N ILE A 46 15.84 13.32 -16.17
CA ILE A 46 14.45 12.87 -16.16
C ILE A 46 14.43 11.43 -16.64
N SER A 47 13.82 10.55 -15.86
CA SER A 47 13.71 9.13 -16.16
C SER A 47 12.24 8.75 -16.39
N SER A 48 11.98 7.87 -17.34
CA SER A 48 10.65 7.32 -17.61
C SER A 48 10.74 5.93 -18.23
N ARG A 49 9.62 5.21 -18.27
CA ARG A 49 9.47 3.91 -18.92
C ARG A 49 8.07 3.81 -19.53
N ALA A 50 7.95 3.13 -20.67
CA ALA A 50 6.66 2.73 -21.21
C ALA A 50 6.09 1.51 -20.46
N GLY A 51 4.79 1.50 -20.22
CA GLY A 51 4.13 0.47 -19.41
C GLY A 51 4.12 0.78 -17.91
N PRO A 52 3.84 -0.20 -17.04
CA PRO A 52 3.81 0.01 -15.58
C PRO A 52 5.12 0.60 -15.08
N LEU A 53 5.10 1.58 -14.17
CA LEU A 53 6.31 2.17 -13.58
C LEU A 53 6.40 1.89 -12.07
N TYR A 54 5.28 1.97 -11.37
CA TYR A 54 5.15 1.73 -9.93
C TYR A 54 4.22 0.55 -9.64
N ALA A 55 4.30 0.03 -8.42
CA ALA A 55 3.44 -1.06 -7.95
C ALA A 55 2.09 -0.52 -7.45
N ALA A 56 1.04 -1.32 -7.60
CA ALA A 56 -0.20 -1.10 -6.87
C ALA A 56 0.04 -1.31 -5.36
N SER A 57 -0.64 -0.53 -4.52
CA SER A 57 -0.56 -0.63 -3.07
C SER A 57 -1.95 -0.70 -2.44
N GLY A 58 -2.02 -1.36 -1.28
CA GLY A 58 -3.22 -1.49 -0.48
C GLY A 58 -2.86 -1.54 1.00
N ARG A 59 -3.81 -1.17 1.86
CA ARG A 59 -3.67 -1.25 3.32
C ARG A 59 -4.79 -2.14 3.86
N PHE A 60 -4.50 -2.87 4.93
CA PHE A 60 -5.50 -3.67 5.63
C PHE A 60 -5.34 -3.50 7.14
N GLU A 61 -6.42 -3.77 7.85
CA GLU A 61 -6.48 -3.85 9.30
C GLU A 61 -7.09 -5.19 9.67
N ALA A 62 -6.53 -5.86 10.69
CA ALA A 62 -7.02 -7.13 11.19
C ALA A 62 -7.16 -7.05 12.71
N ILE A 63 -8.35 -7.36 13.22
CA ILE A 63 -8.63 -7.41 14.65
C ILE A 63 -8.54 -8.88 15.07
N ILE A 64 -7.69 -9.16 16.06
CA ILE A 64 -7.48 -10.51 16.59
C ILE A 64 -8.08 -10.58 17.99
N ASP A 65 -9.26 -11.17 18.09
CA ASP A 65 -9.97 -11.33 19.36
C ASP A 65 -9.45 -12.54 20.14
N GLY A 66 -9.03 -12.28 21.38
CA GLY A 66 -8.61 -13.32 22.34
C GLY A 66 -9.53 -13.38 23.56
N LYS A 67 -9.07 -14.07 24.59
CA LYS A 67 -9.71 -14.13 25.91
C LYS A 67 -8.67 -13.88 26.98
N GLY A 68 -8.79 -12.77 27.68
CA GLY A 68 -7.89 -12.42 28.79
C GLY A 68 -7.97 -13.43 29.95
N GLY A 69 -6.90 -13.50 30.72
CA GLY A 69 -6.78 -14.36 31.89
C GLY A 69 -5.56 -14.01 32.72
N HIS A 70 -5.45 -14.60 33.90
CA HIS A 70 -4.26 -14.43 34.73
C HIS A 70 -3.08 -15.18 34.09
N ALA A 71 -1.92 -14.53 33.92
CA ALA A 71 -0.78 -15.07 33.15
C ALA A 71 -0.26 -16.43 33.67
N ALA A 72 -0.46 -16.74 34.96
CA ALA A 72 -0.12 -18.04 35.54
C ALA A 72 -1.06 -19.20 35.17
N PHE A 73 -2.21 -18.92 34.52
CA PHE A 73 -3.21 -19.91 34.10
C PHE A 73 -3.52 -19.74 32.59
N PRO A 74 -2.52 -19.96 31.71
CA PRO A 74 -2.66 -19.71 30.27
C PRO A 74 -3.74 -20.59 29.63
N ASP A 75 -3.98 -21.78 30.16
CA ASP A 75 -5.03 -22.72 29.75
C ASP A 75 -6.45 -22.15 29.86
N MET A 76 -6.66 -21.12 30.68
CA MET A 76 -7.94 -20.44 30.84
C MET A 76 -8.12 -19.23 29.91
N SER A 77 -7.08 -18.88 29.15
CA SER A 77 -6.98 -17.72 28.26
C SER A 77 -6.84 -18.12 26.79
N VAL A 78 -7.06 -17.17 25.87
CA VAL A 78 -6.71 -17.28 24.46
C VAL A 78 -5.86 -16.06 24.15
N ASP A 79 -4.55 -16.26 23.99
CA ASP A 79 -3.58 -15.17 23.85
C ASP A 79 -3.57 -14.61 22.40
N PRO A 80 -4.07 -13.39 22.17
CA PRO A 80 -4.08 -12.78 20.84
C PRO A 80 -2.69 -12.35 20.36
N VAL A 81 -1.72 -12.15 21.27
CA VAL A 81 -0.34 -11.78 20.91
C VAL A 81 0.35 -12.97 20.23
N VAL A 82 0.27 -14.15 20.84
CA VAL A 82 0.81 -15.39 20.24
C VAL A 82 0.15 -15.69 18.90
N CYS A 83 -1.18 -15.56 18.83
CA CYS A 83 -1.94 -15.71 17.58
C CYS A 83 -1.43 -14.76 16.48
N SER A 84 -1.28 -13.48 16.81
CA SER A 84 -0.79 -12.45 15.89
C SER A 84 0.61 -12.76 15.36
N CYS A 85 1.53 -13.25 16.19
CA CYS A 85 2.85 -13.67 15.75
C CYS A 85 2.80 -14.79 14.69
N PHE A 86 1.94 -15.79 14.89
CA PHE A 86 1.76 -16.87 13.90
C PHE A 86 1.14 -16.36 12.60
N ILE A 87 0.20 -15.42 12.67
CA ILE A 87 -0.39 -14.78 11.48
C ILE A 87 0.69 -14.03 10.70
N VAL A 88 1.50 -13.20 11.36
CA VAL A 88 2.58 -12.43 10.71
C VAL A 88 3.54 -13.36 9.98
N LEU A 89 3.97 -14.46 10.61
CA LEU A 89 4.85 -15.45 9.99
C LEU A 89 4.16 -16.14 8.80
N SER A 90 2.89 -16.51 8.95
CA SER A 90 2.13 -17.20 7.90
C SER A 90 1.94 -16.33 6.66
N LEU A 91 1.68 -15.03 6.83
CA LEU A 91 1.52 -14.07 5.74
C LEU A 91 2.76 -13.95 4.84
N GLN A 92 3.95 -14.27 5.34
CA GLN A 92 5.18 -14.28 4.52
C GLN A 92 5.16 -15.35 3.43
N GLN A 93 4.31 -16.38 3.57
CA GLN A 93 4.17 -17.45 2.57
C GLN A 93 3.49 -16.95 1.29
N LEU A 94 2.63 -15.93 1.38
CA LEU A 94 2.01 -15.33 0.20
C LEU A 94 3.08 -14.88 -0.81
N ILE A 95 4.11 -14.18 -0.33
CA ILE A 95 5.20 -13.69 -1.19
C ILE A 95 6.22 -14.79 -1.48
N SER A 96 6.58 -15.59 -0.49
CA SER A 96 7.68 -16.53 -0.68
C SER A 96 7.27 -17.76 -1.49
N ARG A 97 6.02 -18.24 -1.38
CA ARG A 97 5.57 -19.55 -1.89
C ARG A 97 4.36 -19.50 -2.83
N GLU A 98 3.53 -18.47 -2.76
CA GLU A 98 2.26 -18.42 -3.52
C GLU A 98 2.27 -17.43 -4.69
N THR A 99 3.31 -16.60 -4.82
CA THR A 99 3.48 -15.69 -5.95
C THR A 99 4.52 -16.18 -6.93
N ASP A 100 4.33 -15.86 -8.22
CA ASP A 100 5.34 -16.11 -9.25
C ASP A 100 6.65 -15.41 -8.84
N PRO A 101 7.80 -16.10 -8.83
CA PRO A 101 9.08 -15.48 -8.46
C PRO A 101 9.53 -14.35 -9.39
N LEU A 102 8.94 -14.22 -10.59
CA LEU A 102 9.18 -13.11 -11.51
C LEU A 102 8.26 -11.90 -11.24
N ASP A 103 7.20 -12.09 -10.46
CA ASP A 103 6.32 -11.00 -10.02
C ASP A 103 6.91 -10.31 -8.79
N SER A 104 7.14 -8.99 -8.89
CA SER A 104 7.56 -8.20 -7.73
C SER A 104 6.36 -7.89 -6.83
N ARG A 105 6.28 -8.54 -5.66
CA ARG A 105 5.23 -8.32 -4.66
C ARG A 105 5.81 -8.13 -3.26
N VAL A 106 5.09 -7.39 -2.42
CA VAL A 106 5.50 -7.08 -1.04
C VAL A 106 4.27 -7.17 -0.14
N ILE A 107 4.46 -7.73 1.04
CA ILE A 107 3.53 -7.61 2.17
C ILE A 107 4.32 -7.07 3.36
N SER A 108 3.76 -6.08 4.05
CA SER A 108 4.38 -5.46 5.22
C SER A 108 3.38 -5.36 6.35
N ILE A 109 3.79 -5.79 7.54
CA ILE A 109 3.07 -5.54 8.79
C ILE A 109 3.74 -4.35 9.46
N GLY A 110 3.18 -3.17 9.23
CA GLY A 110 3.77 -1.90 9.71
C GLY A 110 3.46 -1.58 11.17
N TYR A 111 2.42 -2.20 11.75
CA TYR A 111 1.93 -1.89 13.09
C TYR A 111 1.24 -3.09 13.72
N ILE A 112 1.46 -3.29 15.02
CA ILE A 112 0.78 -4.26 15.88
C ILE A 112 0.56 -3.57 17.24
N GLN A 113 -0.61 -3.75 17.84
CA GLN A 113 -1.00 -3.17 19.12
C GLN A 113 -1.69 -4.20 20.01
#